data_AF-A0A6N7IVE1-F1
#
_entry.id   AF-A0A6N7IVE1-F1
#
_cell.length_a   1.000
_cell.length_b   1.000
_cell.length_c   1.000
_cell.angle_alpha   90.00
_cell.angle_beta   90.00
_cell.angle_gamma   90.00
#
_symmetry.space_group_name_H-M   'P 1'
#
loop_
_entity.id
_entity.type
_entity.pdbx_description
1 polymer ?
#
loop_
_entity_poly.entity_id
_entity_poly.type
_entity_poly.pdbx_seq_one_letter_code
_entity_poly.pdbx_strand_id
1 'polypeptide(L)'
;MKQATLAAAADQGEEFERFRRPTRRDVFLQTMETIVPWAELCAVIEPHYPKAGNGRPPIGLERMLRMHFVQHWFNLADEACEEALLDSTALRRFVGIDLGRERVPDGTTLLKFRRLLEDDKHKLGAALFAKVGEVLQSKGMKVGTGT
;
A
#
# COMPACT_ATOMS: atom_id res chain seq x y z
N MET A 1 43.86 -8.75 -16.44
CA MET A 1 42.99 -8.91 -15.26
C MET A 1 41.58 -8.52 -15.68
N LYS A 2 40.66 -9.49 -15.81
CA LYS A 2 39.26 -9.22 -16.17
C LYS A 2 38.48 -8.95 -14.89
N GLN A 3 37.99 -7.72 -14.73
CA GLN A 3 37.09 -7.36 -13.63
C GLN A 3 35.79 -8.14 -13.79
N ALA A 4 35.45 -8.97 -12.81
CA ALA A 4 34.15 -9.61 -12.71
C ALA A 4 33.15 -8.57 -12.19
N THR A 5 32.15 -8.25 -13.01
CA THR A 5 31.04 -7.37 -12.66
C THR A 5 30.20 -8.04 -11.57
N LEU A 6 30.09 -7.41 -10.41
CA LEU A 6 29.30 -7.86 -9.26
C LEU A 6 27.81 -7.55 -9.51
N ALA A 7 27.21 -8.27 -10.46
CA ALA A 7 25.77 -8.21 -10.72
C ALA A 7 25.05 -9.25 -9.85
N ALA A 8 24.97 -8.99 -8.54
CA ALA A 8 24.18 -9.80 -7.60
C ALA A 8 23.71 -8.91 -6.43
N ALA A 9 22.83 -7.95 -6.73
CA ALA A 9 22.22 -7.07 -5.72
C ALA A 9 20.68 -7.14 -5.73
N ALA A 10 20.09 -8.10 -6.44
CA ALA A 10 18.64 -8.29 -6.46
C ALA A 10 18.12 -9.23 -5.35
N ASP A 11 19.01 -9.93 -4.62
CA ASP A 11 18.59 -11.11 -3.85
C ASP A 11 19.29 -11.33 -2.51
N GLN A 12 19.98 -10.32 -1.98
CA GLN A 12 20.70 -10.45 -0.70
C GLN A 12 19.77 -10.77 0.49
N GLY A 13 18.45 -10.66 0.34
CA GLY A 13 17.48 -11.06 1.36
C GLY A 13 17.10 -12.53 1.32
N GLU A 14 17.22 -13.24 0.20
CA GLU A 14 16.83 -14.66 0.12
C GLU A 14 17.86 -15.57 0.79
N GLU A 15 19.15 -15.23 0.73
CA GLU A 15 20.22 -16.03 1.31
C GLU A 15 20.14 -16.11 2.85
N PHE A 16 19.73 -15.00 3.51
CA PHE A 16 19.56 -14.94 4.97
C PHE A 16 18.19 -15.44 5.47
N GLU A 17 17.22 -15.62 4.58
CA GLU A 17 15.83 -16.01 4.92
C GLU A 17 15.49 -17.45 4.50
N ARG A 18 16.50 -18.28 4.17
CA ARG A 18 16.34 -19.67 3.69
C ARG A 18 15.43 -20.55 4.56
N PHE A 19 15.41 -20.32 5.87
CA PHE A 19 14.59 -21.08 6.82
C PHE A 19 13.37 -20.31 7.34
N ARG A 20 13.14 -19.09 6.85
CA ARG A 20 12.02 -18.28 7.31
C ARG A 20 10.71 -18.91 6.89
N ARG A 21 9.85 -19.11 7.88
CA ARG A 21 8.46 -19.52 7.65
C ARG A 21 7.60 -18.26 7.47
N PRO A 22 6.60 -18.27 6.58
CA PRO A 22 5.64 -17.17 6.46
C PRO A 22 4.99 -16.89 7.82
N THR A 23 5.07 -15.64 8.28
CA THR A 23 4.38 -15.23 9.50
C THR A 23 2.88 -15.11 9.23
N ARG A 24 2.05 -15.08 10.28
CA ARG A 24 0.61 -14.81 10.13
C ARG A 24 0.34 -13.51 9.38
N ARG A 25 1.20 -12.50 9.59
CA ARG A 25 1.13 -11.23 8.89
C ARG A 25 1.46 -11.37 7.41
N ASP A 26 2.48 -12.15 7.05
CA ASP A 26 2.83 -12.40 5.64
C ASP A 26 1.63 -13.04 4.90
N VAL A 27 1.03 -14.07 5.51
CA VAL A 27 -0.16 -14.74 4.95
C VAL A 27 -1.34 -13.77 4.82
N PHE A 28 -1.58 -12.95 5.84
CA PHE A 28 -2.65 -11.94 5.80
C PHE A 28 -2.45 -10.93 4.66
N LEU A 29 -1.25 -10.35 4.54
CA LEU A 29 -0.94 -9.38 3.49
C LEU A 29 -1.05 -9.98 2.09
N GLN A 30 -0.58 -11.22 1.89
CA GLN A 30 -0.73 -11.93 0.62
C GLN A 30 -2.20 -12.19 0.27
N THR A 31 -3.00 -12.55 1.27
CA THR A 31 -4.45 -12.74 1.10
C THR A 31 -5.12 -11.43 0.70
N MET A 32 -4.79 -10.33 1.40
CA MET A 32 -5.34 -9.01 1.07
C MET A 32 -4.91 -8.51 -0.31
N GLU A 33 -3.67 -8.77 -0.72
CA GLU A 33 -3.19 -8.42 -2.07
C GLU A 33 -4.05 -9.06 -3.17
N THR A 34 -4.59 -10.25 -2.91
CA THR A 34 -5.43 -10.99 -3.88
C THR A 34 -6.89 -10.56 -3.84
N ILE A 35 -7.39 -10.21 -2.64
CA ILE A 35 -8.81 -9.91 -2.44
C ILE A 35 -9.14 -8.46 -2.81
N VAL A 36 -8.27 -7.51 -2.44
CA VAL A 36 -8.51 -6.09 -2.62
C VAL A 36 -8.40 -5.70 -4.11
N PRO A 37 -9.41 -5.05 -4.69
CA PRO A 37 -9.39 -4.64 -6.10
C PRO A 37 -8.60 -3.33 -6.28
N TRP A 38 -7.26 -3.40 -6.18
CA TRP A 38 -6.40 -2.22 -6.16
C TRP A 38 -6.57 -1.31 -7.37
N ALA A 39 -6.65 -1.89 -8.58
CA ALA A 39 -6.77 -1.13 -9.82
C ALA A 39 -8.08 -0.35 -9.86
N GLU A 40 -9.20 -0.97 -9.46
CA GLU A 40 -10.51 -0.36 -9.42
C GLU A 40 -10.60 0.74 -8.36
N LEU A 41 -9.99 0.53 -7.19
CA LEU A 41 -9.93 1.56 -6.15
C LEU A 41 -9.05 2.75 -6.58
N CYS A 42 -7.92 2.48 -7.23
CA CYS A 42 -7.07 3.53 -7.78
C CYS A 42 -7.80 4.34 -8.83
N ALA A 43 -8.55 3.70 -9.74
CA ALA A 43 -9.33 4.40 -10.76
C ALA A 43 -10.38 5.37 -10.19
N VAL A 44 -10.96 5.06 -9.02
CA VAL A 44 -11.89 5.96 -8.32
C VAL A 44 -11.18 7.19 -7.75
N ILE A 45 -9.95 7.02 -7.24
CA ILE A 45 -9.21 8.09 -6.56
C ILE A 45 -8.39 8.95 -7.53
N GLU A 46 -7.92 8.36 -8.63
CA GLU A 46 -7.02 8.96 -9.62
C GLU A 46 -7.44 10.37 -10.10
N PRO A 47 -8.73 10.66 -10.37
CA PRO A 47 -9.15 12.00 -10.80
C PRO A 47 -8.89 13.10 -9.76
N HIS A 48 -8.82 12.73 -8.48
CA HIS A 48 -8.64 13.63 -7.34
C HIS A 48 -7.21 13.64 -6.81
N TYR A 49 -6.38 12.70 -7.26
CA TYR A 49 -5.01 12.57 -6.77
C TYR A 49 -4.11 13.65 -7.39
N PRO A 50 -3.16 14.23 -6.62
CA PRO A 50 -2.25 15.23 -7.15
C PRO A 50 -1.50 14.73 -8.38
N LYS A 51 -1.40 15.57 -9.41
CA LYS A 51 -0.64 15.27 -10.64
C LYS A 51 0.75 15.88 -10.55
N ALA A 52 1.71 15.26 -11.23
CA ALA A 52 3.05 15.81 -11.35
C ALA A 52 3.00 17.21 -11.98
N GLY A 53 3.61 18.18 -11.31
CA GLY A 53 3.84 19.53 -11.80
C GLY A 53 5.31 19.91 -11.68
N ASN A 54 5.62 21.20 -11.52
CA ASN A 54 7.01 21.69 -11.40
C ASN A 54 7.67 21.43 -10.02
N GLY A 55 6.97 20.74 -9.11
CA GLY A 55 7.46 20.45 -7.77
C GLY A 55 7.95 19.01 -7.61
N ARG A 56 8.14 18.59 -6.35
CA ARG A 56 8.40 17.18 -6.03
C ARG A 56 7.24 16.34 -6.57
N PRO A 57 7.50 15.28 -7.36
CA PRO A 57 6.44 14.45 -7.89
C PRO A 57 5.66 13.82 -6.72
N PRO A 58 4.33 13.71 -6.86
CA PRO A 58 3.52 13.01 -5.87
C PRO A 58 3.96 11.54 -5.80
N ILE A 59 3.76 10.95 -4.63
CA ILE A 59 4.03 9.52 -4.41
C ILE A 59 3.03 8.70 -5.24
N GLY A 60 3.36 7.48 -5.63
CA GLY A 60 2.43 6.64 -6.40
C GLY A 60 1.09 6.45 -5.65
N LEU A 61 -0.02 6.63 -6.35
CA LEU A 61 -1.37 6.49 -5.77
C LEU A 61 -1.58 5.12 -5.11
N GLU A 62 -1.25 4.05 -5.83
CA GLU A 62 -1.40 2.69 -5.34
C GLU A 62 -0.57 2.42 -4.08
N ARG A 63 0.63 3.04 -3.99
CA ARG A 63 1.48 2.97 -2.80
C ARG A 63 0.84 3.66 -1.60
N MET A 64 0.32 4.88 -1.79
CA MET A 64 -0.39 5.60 -0.73
C MET A 64 -1.65 4.87 -0.29
N LEU A 65 -2.37 4.25 -1.24
CA LEU A 65 -3.54 3.44 -0.96
C LEU A 65 -3.17 2.20 -0.12
N ARG A 66 -2.15 1.44 -0.52
CA ARG A 66 -1.68 0.29 0.27
C ARG A 66 -1.20 0.70 1.67
N MET A 67 -0.49 1.81 1.79
CA MET A 67 -0.06 2.36 3.08
C MET A 67 -1.27 2.71 3.97
N HIS A 68 -2.31 3.32 3.41
CA HIS A 68 -3.54 3.62 4.14
C HIS A 68 -4.28 2.35 4.60
N PHE A 69 -4.32 1.30 3.77
CA PHE A 69 -4.90 0.02 4.17
C PHE A 69 -4.09 -0.65 5.29
N VAL A 70 -2.76 -0.61 5.23
CA VAL A 70 -1.89 -1.06 6.33
C VAL A 70 -2.20 -0.30 7.62
N GLN A 71 -2.31 1.03 7.53
CA GLN A 71 -2.69 1.86 8.67
C GLN A 71 -4.00 1.37 9.29
N HIS A 72 -5.03 1.12 8.46
CA HIS A 72 -6.34 0.69 8.94
C HIS A 72 -6.33 -0.73 9.51
N TRP A 73 -5.76 -1.72 8.82
CA TRP A 73 -5.76 -3.12 9.25
C TRP A 73 -5.02 -3.37 10.55
N PHE A 74 -3.95 -2.61 10.80
CA PHE A 74 -3.16 -2.74 12.02
C PHE A 74 -3.49 -1.67 13.06
N ASN A 75 -4.54 -0.86 12.83
CA ASN A 75 -5.00 0.19 13.73
C ASN A 75 -3.87 1.14 14.16
N LEU A 76 -3.08 1.61 13.20
CA LEU A 76 -1.91 2.45 13.42
C LEU A 76 -2.26 3.94 13.30
N ALA A 77 -1.64 4.77 14.14
CA ALA A 77 -1.57 6.21 13.89
C ALA A 77 -0.70 6.51 12.65
N ASP A 78 -0.74 7.74 12.13
CA ASP A 78 0.06 8.14 10.96
C ASP A 78 1.55 7.88 11.15
N GLU A 79 2.11 8.37 12.25
CA GLU A 79 3.53 8.22 12.59
C GLU A 79 3.87 6.75 12.88
N ALA A 80 2.98 6.03 13.59
CA ALA A 80 3.17 4.61 13.85
C ALA A 80 3.17 3.76 12.56
N CYS A 81 2.43 4.17 11.53
CA CYS A 81 2.45 3.52 10.22
C CYS A 81 3.76 3.74 9.47
N GLU A 82 4.33 4.94 9.56
CA GLU A 82 5.67 5.24 9.04
C GLU A 82 6.73 4.39 9.75
N GLU A 83 6.72 4.35 11.08
CA GLU A 83 7.65 3.54 11.88
C GLU A 83 7.52 2.05 11.57
N ALA A 84 6.29 1.53 11.46
CA ALA A 84 6.06 0.13 11.11
C ALA A 84 6.61 -0.24 9.72
N LEU A 85 6.56 0.70 8.76
CA LEU A 85 7.17 0.53 7.44
C LEU A 85 8.69 0.65 7.48
N LEU A 86 9.28 1.43 8.38
CA LEU A 86 10.73 1.51 8.56
C LEU A 86 11.30 0.25 9.25
N ASP A 87 10.55 -0.34 10.19
CA ASP A 87 10.97 -1.54 10.90
C ASP A 87 10.75 -2.81 10.06
N SER A 88 9.61 -2.90 9.35
CA SER A 88 9.20 -4.17 8.78
C SER A 88 9.32 -4.33 7.27
N THR A 89 10.20 -5.25 6.84
CA THR A 89 10.34 -5.66 5.43
C THR A 89 9.05 -6.22 4.83
N ALA A 90 8.22 -6.93 5.59
CA ALA A 90 6.96 -7.49 5.09
C ALA A 90 5.97 -6.38 4.67
N LEU A 91 5.83 -5.35 5.50
CA LEU A 91 4.97 -4.21 5.20
C LEU A 91 5.53 -3.38 4.04
N ARG A 92 6.86 -3.18 3.97
CA ARG A 92 7.49 -2.50 2.83
C ARG A 92 7.27 -3.21 1.51
N ARG A 93 7.46 -4.54 1.49
CA ARG A 93 7.24 -5.36 0.30
C ARG A 93 5.78 -5.27 -0.16
N PHE A 94 4.86 -5.36 0.79
CA PHE A 94 3.43 -5.22 0.49
C PHE A 94 3.09 -3.83 -0.08
N VAL A 95 3.57 -2.74 0.53
CA VAL A 95 3.31 -1.37 0.06
C VAL A 95 4.08 -1.02 -1.23
N GLY A 96 5.12 -1.78 -1.57
CA GLY A 96 5.97 -1.52 -2.73
C GLY A 96 6.97 -0.38 -2.50
N ILE A 97 7.61 -0.35 -1.32
CA ILE A 97 8.67 0.59 -0.97
C ILE A 97 10.02 -0.12 -0.95
N ASP A 98 10.96 0.39 -1.74
CA ASP A 98 12.37 -0.03 -1.72
C ASP A 98 13.23 1.09 -1.10
N LEU A 99 13.74 0.85 0.13
CA LEU A 99 14.56 1.82 0.86
C LEU A 99 15.89 2.17 0.18
N GLY A 100 16.35 1.36 -0.78
CA GLY A 100 17.54 1.68 -1.59
C GLY A 100 17.27 2.72 -2.67
N ARG A 101 16.01 2.96 -3.02
CA ARG A 101 15.60 3.85 -4.12
C ARG A 101 14.77 5.04 -3.64
N GLU A 102 14.02 4.88 -2.56
CA GLU A 102 13.10 5.88 -2.06
C GLU A 102 12.93 5.82 -0.54
N ARG A 103 12.36 6.90 0.02
CA ARG A 103 12.04 6.98 1.44
C ARG A 103 10.60 6.55 1.69
N VAL A 104 10.32 6.02 2.88
CA VAL A 104 8.94 5.83 3.36
C VAL A 104 8.23 7.19 3.40
N PRO A 105 6.97 7.28 2.94
CA PRO A 105 6.17 8.49 3.12
C PRO A 105 6.02 8.82 4.61
N ASP A 106 6.22 10.08 4.97
CA ASP A 106 6.05 10.50 6.36
C ASP A 106 4.57 10.46 6.80
N GLY A 107 4.34 10.44 8.11
CA GLY A 107 2.99 10.45 8.68
C GLY A 107 2.13 11.64 8.20
N THR A 108 2.74 12.80 7.94
CA THR A 108 1.99 13.96 7.42
C THR A 108 1.50 13.77 5.99
N THR A 109 2.25 13.01 5.19
CA THR A 109 1.89 12.64 3.81
C THR A 109 0.71 11.66 3.82
N LEU A 110 0.71 10.71 4.75
CA LEU A 110 -0.42 9.80 4.98
C LEU A 110 -1.66 10.56 5.47
N LEU A 111 -1.50 11.51 6.39
CA LEU A 111 -2.58 12.38 6.85
C LEU A 111 -3.23 13.16 5.70
N LYS A 112 -2.42 13.74 4.80
CA LYS A 112 -2.94 14.46 3.61
C LYS A 112 -3.73 13.53 2.69
N PHE A 113 -3.25 12.30 2.50
CA PHE A 113 -3.96 11.30 1.71
C PHE A 113 -5.27 10.88 2.35
N ARG A 114 -5.32 10.68 3.67
CA ARG A 114 -6.57 10.35 4.37
C ARG A 114 -7.61 11.45 4.22
N ARG A 115 -7.19 12.71 4.40
CA ARG A 115 -8.05 13.88 4.17
C ARG A 115 -8.58 13.96 2.74
N LEU A 116 -7.82 13.51 1.75
CA LEU A 116 -8.31 13.40 0.37
C LEU A 116 -9.46 12.39 0.29
N LEU A 117 -9.33 11.22 0.93
CA LEU A 117 -10.37 10.18 0.91
C LEU A 117 -11.63 10.56 1.71
N GLU A 118 -11.44 11.34 2.78
CA GLU A 118 -12.49 11.85 3.66
C GLU A 118 -13.13 13.15 3.16
N ASP A 119 -12.66 13.73 2.04
CA ASP A 119 -13.23 14.98 1.54
C ASP A 119 -14.69 14.79 1.10
N ASP A 120 -15.60 15.40 1.86
CA ASP A 120 -17.06 15.38 1.63
C ASP A 120 -17.45 15.90 0.24
N LYS A 121 -16.59 16.70 -0.40
CA LYS A 121 -16.84 17.20 -1.77
C LYS A 121 -16.88 16.09 -2.80
N HIS A 122 -16.13 15.02 -2.58
CA HIS A 122 -15.96 13.95 -3.57
C HIS A 122 -16.58 12.62 -3.13
N LYS A 123 -16.97 12.50 -1.85
CA LYS A 123 -17.61 11.30 -1.28
C LYS A 123 -16.83 10.01 -1.61
N LEU A 124 -15.50 10.10 -1.61
CA LEU A 124 -14.62 9.01 -2.04
C LEU A 124 -14.80 7.77 -1.17
N GLY A 125 -14.99 7.91 0.14
CA GLY A 125 -15.28 6.77 1.02
C GLY A 125 -16.50 5.95 0.57
N ALA A 126 -17.60 6.62 0.21
CA ALA A 126 -18.81 5.94 -0.29
C ALA A 126 -18.59 5.31 -1.67
N ALA A 127 -17.88 6.01 -2.57
CA ALA A 127 -17.54 5.49 -3.89
C ALA A 127 -16.64 4.25 -3.82
N LEU A 128 -15.63 4.26 -2.94
CA LEU A 128 -14.76 3.13 -2.69
C LEU A 128 -15.54 1.94 -2.11
N PHE A 129 -16.42 2.17 -1.13
CA PHE A 129 -17.25 1.11 -0.56
C PHE A 129 -18.18 0.48 -1.60
N ALA A 130 -18.85 1.31 -2.41
CA ALA A 130 -19.67 0.83 -3.52
C ALA A 130 -18.84 0.00 -4.51
N LYS A 131 -17.63 0.46 -4.85
CA LYS A 131 -16.77 -0.25 -5.80
C LYS A 131 -16.27 -1.59 -5.27
N VAL A 132 -15.88 -1.65 -4.00
CA VAL A 132 -15.55 -2.92 -3.32
C VAL A 132 -16.76 -3.85 -3.32
N GLY A 133 -17.96 -3.32 -3.03
CA GLY A 133 -19.21 -4.06 -3.08
C GLY A 133 -19.47 -4.71 -4.44
N GLU A 134 -19.34 -3.95 -5.53
CA GLU A 134 -19.48 -4.43 -6.91
C GLU A 134 -18.50 -5.57 -7.22
N VAL A 135 -17.22 -5.40 -6.88
CA VAL A 135 -16.18 -6.39 -7.20
C VAL A 135 -16.33 -7.66 -6.36
N LEU A 136 -16.72 -7.53 -5.09
CA LEU A 136 -16.95 -8.70 -4.25
C LEU A 136 -18.20 -9.46 -4.70
N GLN A 137 -19.28 -8.76 -5.07
CA GLN A 137 -20.49 -9.38 -5.62
C GLN A 137 -20.22 -10.11 -6.93
N SER A 138 -19.42 -9.54 -7.84
CA SER A 138 -19.05 -10.21 -9.10
C SER A 138 -18.20 -11.46 -8.89
N LYS A 139 -17.44 -11.52 -7.79
CA LYS A 139 -16.68 -12.70 -7.33
C LYS A 139 -17.53 -13.68 -6.50
N GLY A 140 -18.84 -13.46 -6.37
CA GLY A 140 -19.75 -14.34 -5.62
C GLY A 140 -19.66 -14.18 -4.09
N MET A 141 -18.97 -13.15 -3.60
CA MET A 141 -18.84 -12.84 -2.17
C MET A 141 -19.83 -11.74 -1.79
N LYS A 142 -20.70 -11.99 -0.80
CA LYS A 142 -21.64 -10.98 -0.29
C LYS A 142 -20.97 -10.10 0.76
N VAL A 143 -20.95 -8.80 0.52
CA VAL A 143 -20.55 -7.81 1.52
C VAL A 143 -21.75 -7.55 2.42
N GLY A 144 -21.66 -7.97 3.68
CA GLY A 144 -22.62 -7.56 4.71
C GLY A 144 -22.20 -6.21 5.25
N THR A 145 -23.05 -5.18 5.09
CA THR A 145 -22.89 -3.91 5.78
C THR A 145 -23.23 -4.13 7.25
N GLY A 146 -22.24 -4.49 8.06
CA GLY A 146 -22.39 -4.49 9.52
C GLY A 146 -22.48 -3.05 9.98
N THR A 147 -23.62 -2.67 10.56
CA THR A 147 -23.84 -1.42 11.28
C THR A 147 -23.02 -1.34 12.55
#